data_AF-A0A1L8CP40-F1
#
_entry.id   AF-A0A1L8CP40-F1
#
_cell.length_a   1.000
_cell.length_b   1.000
_cell.length_c   1.000
_cell.angle_alpha   90.00
_cell.angle_beta   90.00
_cell.angle_gamma   90.00
#
_symmetry.space_group_name_H-M   'P 1'
#
loop_
_entity.id
_entity.type
_entity.pdbx_description
1 polymer ?
#
loop_
_entity_poly.entity_id
_entity_poly.type
_entity_poly.pdbx_seq_one_letter_code
_entity_poly.pdbx_strand_id
1 'polypeptide(L)'
;MTVLYYMHDPMCSWCWAFRPVWDDVRQQMPDSMEVKYLLGGLAPDSDLLMSAETRSMIRRHWQVIEKKVPGTRFNYDFWSRCDPRRSTYPACRAVIAAKNQNPMLEDAMIQAIQHAYYLNARNPSDDEILIDLAYSLSLDVSRFKNDLHGADTQAELMSEIRTASNMGCTGFPGLILEDRGAFRHIRIDYSDAGMMLQQLSSVQAL
;
A
#
# COMPACT_ATOMS: atom_id res chain seq x y z
N MET A 1 -20.18 -14.33 -4.67
CA MET A 1 -19.21 -13.34 -5.19
C MET A 1 -17.91 -13.63 -4.50
N THR A 2 -16.82 -13.74 -5.25
CA THR A 2 -15.50 -14.06 -4.73
C THR A 2 -14.70 -12.77 -4.68
N VAL A 3 -14.09 -12.47 -3.53
CA VAL A 3 -13.37 -11.21 -3.31
C VAL A 3 -11.93 -11.51 -2.94
N LEU A 4 -10.97 -10.92 -3.65
CA LEU A 4 -9.56 -10.93 -3.30
C LEU A 4 -9.22 -9.64 -2.57
N TYR A 5 -8.97 -9.75 -1.27
CA TYR A 5 -8.48 -8.63 -0.47
C TYR A 5 -6.97 -8.51 -0.62
N TYR A 6 -6.51 -7.30 -0.96
CA TYR A 6 -5.12 -6.91 -0.97
C TYR A 6 -4.83 -5.95 0.17
N MET A 7 -4.18 -6.46 1.20
CA MET A 7 -3.76 -5.70 2.37
C MET A 7 -2.39 -5.10 2.11
N HIS A 8 -2.27 -3.78 2.22
CA HIS A 8 -1.02 -3.09 1.93
C HIS A 8 -0.85 -1.81 2.73
N ASP A 9 0.34 -1.23 2.65
CA ASP A 9 0.61 0.13 3.13
C ASP A 9 1.40 0.86 2.05
N PRO A 10 1.05 2.12 1.69
CA PRO A 10 1.76 2.88 0.66
C PRO A 10 3.26 3.06 0.92
N MET A 11 3.69 2.99 2.19
CA MET A 11 5.07 3.11 2.64
C MET A 11 5.72 1.76 3.00
N CYS A 12 5.08 0.62 2.71
CA CYS A 12 5.70 -0.70 2.81
C CYS A 12 6.58 -1.00 1.59
N SER A 13 7.89 -1.17 1.82
CA SER A 13 8.85 -1.42 0.74
C SER A 13 8.64 -2.74 0.01
N TRP A 14 8.09 -3.75 0.70
CA TRP A 14 7.72 -5.00 0.06
C TRP A 14 6.44 -4.85 -0.79
N CYS A 15 5.49 -4.01 -0.40
CA CYS A 15 4.34 -3.68 -1.26
C CYS A 15 4.79 -2.99 -2.55
N TRP A 16 5.78 -2.10 -2.47
CA TRP A 16 6.42 -1.50 -3.64
C TRP A 16 7.09 -2.53 -4.54
N ALA A 17 7.90 -3.43 -3.96
CA ALA A 17 8.56 -4.48 -4.71
C ALA A 17 7.58 -5.46 -5.38
N PHE A 18 6.43 -5.70 -4.75
CA PHE A 18 5.40 -6.61 -5.25
C PHE A 18 4.61 -6.02 -6.42
N ARG A 19 4.66 -4.69 -6.62
CA ARG A 19 3.80 -3.99 -7.57
C ARG A 19 3.78 -4.58 -8.98
N PRO A 20 4.93 -4.90 -9.64
CA PRO A 20 4.89 -5.45 -10.99
C PRO A 20 4.16 -6.80 -11.06
N VAL A 21 4.44 -7.70 -10.12
CA VAL A 21 3.76 -9.00 -10.07
C VAL A 21 2.28 -8.85 -9.70
N TRP A 22 1.95 -7.90 -8.84
CA TRP A 22 0.56 -7.59 -8.53
C TRP A 22 -0.22 -7.11 -9.76
N ASP A 23 0.39 -6.27 -10.59
CA ASP A 23 -0.21 -5.82 -11.84
C ASP A 23 -0.44 -6.99 -12.80
N ASP A 24 0.51 -7.93 -12.90
CA ASP A 24 0.36 -9.16 -13.68
C ASP A 24 -0.76 -10.07 -13.15
N VAL A 25 -0.90 -10.20 -11.83
CA VAL A 25 -1.99 -10.95 -11.19
C VAL A 25 -3.34 -10.30 -11.50
N ARG A 26 -3.45 -8.97 -11.35
CA ARG A 26 -4.69 -8.24 -11.64
C ARG A 26 -5.11 -8.33 -13.10
N GLN A 27 -4.16 -8.38 -14.02
CA GLN A 27 -4.45 -8.49 -15.45
C GLN A 27 -4.95 -9.90 -15.84
N GLN A 28 -4.53 -10.94 -15.13
CA GLN A 28 -4.78 -12.34 -15.49
C GLN A 28 -5.80 -13.04 -14.58
N MET A 29 -6.20 -12.42 -13.47
CA MET A 29 -7.19 -13.00 -12.57
C MET A 29 -8.58 -13.05 -13.23
N PRO A 30 -9.46 -13.99 -12.82
CA PRO A 30 -10.79 -14.10 -13.41
C PRO A 30 -11.63 -12.83 -13.22
N ASP A 31 -12.26 -12.34 -14.28
CA ASP A 31 -13.15 -11.16 -14.26
C ASP A 31 -14.32 -11.26 -13.27
N SER A 32 -14.68 -12.49 -12.87
CA SER A 32 -15.72 -12.74 -11.87
C SER A 32 -15.32 -12.37 -10.43
N MET A 33 -14.04 -12.05 -10.19
CA MET A 33 -13.49 -11.78 -8.88
C MET A 33 -13.29 -10.27 -8.68
N GLU A 34 -13.79 -9.75 -7.56
CA GLU A 34 -13.57 -8.36 -7.16
C GLU A 34 -12.26 -8.24 -6.37
N VAL A 35 -11.48 -7.19 -6.61
CA VAL A 35 -10.33 -6.84 -5.78
C VAL A 35 -10.72 -5.73 -4.82
N LYS A 36 -10.48 -5.94 -3.52
CA LYS A 36 -10.65 -4.90 -2.49
C LYS A 36 -9.33 -4.59 -1.82
N TYR A 37 -8.96 -3.32 -1.80
CA TYR A 37 -7.79 -2.83 -1.09
C TYR A 37 -8.17 -2.60 0.38
N LEU A 38 -7.26 -2.95 1.29
CA LEU A 38 -7.36 -2.62 2.71
C LEU A 38 -6.03 -2.03 3.17
N LEU A 39 -6.07 -0.81 3.69
CA LEU A 39 -4.90 -0.16 4.27
C LEU A 39 -4.56 -0.79 5.61
N GLY A 40 -3.31 -1.23 5.71
CA GLY A 40 -2.79 -1.99 6.83
C GLY A 40 -2.31 -1.14 8.00
N GLY A 41 -1.95 0.12 7.76
CA GLY A 41 -1.44 1.03 8.78
C GLY A 41 -0.18 0.51 9.46
N LEU A 42 0.95 0.54 8.76
CA LEU A 42 2.22 -0.06 9.20
C LEU A 42 2.84 0.64 10.45
N ALA A 43 2.55 1.92 10.65
CA ALA A 43 2.93 2.70 11.81
C ALA A 43 1.98 3.91 12.03
N PRO A 44 1.60 4.18 13.30
CA PRO A 44 0.67 5.26 13.65
C PRO A 44 1.26 6.65 13.42
N ASP A 45 0.45 7.68 13.66
CA ASP A 45 0.89 9.08 13.64
C ASP A 45 2.03 9.32 14.63
N SER A 46 3.08 9.99 14.18
CA SER A 46 4.21 10.38 15.02
C SER A 46 5.01 11.50 14.36
N ASP A 47 5.34 12.52 15.16
CA ASP A 47 6.25 13.61 14.77
C ASP A 47 7.71 13.29 15.11
N LEU A 48 7.98 12.14 15.73
CA LEU A 48 9.32 11.73 16.10
C LEU A 48 10.11 11.28 14.87
N LEU A 49 11.30 11.85 14.71
CA LEU A 49 12.27 11.37 13.72
C LEU A 49 12.63 9.91 14.00
N MET A 50 12.80 9.14 12.93
CA MET A 50 13.27 7.76 13.04
C MET A 50 14.63 7.72 13.73
N SER A 51 14.77 6.81 14.68
CA SER A 51 16.07 6.51 15.28
C SER A 51 17.07 5.99 14.24
N ALA A 52 18.37 6.08 14.54
CA ALA A 52 19.42 5.56 13.66
C ALA A 52 19.25 4.06 13.37
N GLU A 53 18.78 3.30 14.36
CA GLU A 53 18.50 1.86 14.26
C GLU A 53 17.34 1.60 13.29
N THR A 54 16.26 2.39 13.40
CA THR A 54 15.09 2.26 12.52
C THR A 54 15.44 2.63 11.07
N ARG A 55 16.18 3.73 10.87
CA ARG A 55 16.69 4.13 9.54
C ARG A 55 17.55 3.02 8.93
N SER A 56 18.48 2.46 9.71
CA SER A 56 19.37 1.38 9.26
C SER A 56 18.60 0.10 8.92
N MET A 57 17.59 -0.25 9.72
CA MET A 57 16.73 -1.40 9.52
C MET A 57 15.92 -1.29 8.22
N ILE A 58 15.26 -0.16 7.98
CA ILE A 58 14.47 0.06 6.75
C ILE A 58 15.38 0.14 5.53
N ARG A 59 16.53 0.84 5.62
CA ARG A 59 17.52 0.89 4.54
C ARG A 59 18.01 -0.52 4.17
N ARG A 60 18.20 -1.40 5.15
CA ARG A 60 18.57 -2.80 4.91
C ARG A 60 17.46 -3.57 4.21
N HIS A 61 16.19 -3.33 4.53
CA HIS A 61 15.07 -3.93 3.79
C HIS A 61 15.12 -3.55 2.31
N TRP A 62 15.35 -2.28 1.98
CA TRP A 62 15.48 -1.84 0.58
C TRP A 62 16.62 -2.57 -0.14
N GLN A 63 17.78 -2.68 0.51
CA GLN A 63 18.93 -3.41 -0.06
C GLN A 63 18.66 -4.90 -0.27
N VAL A 64 17.92 -5.53 0.65
CA VAL A 64 17.52 -6.94 0.52
C VAL A 64 16.54 -7.11 -0.62
N ILE A 65 15.60 -6.19 -0.79
CA ILE A 65 14.62 -6.19 -1.86
C ILE A 65 15.30 -6.06 -3.22
N GLU A 66 16.19 -5.10 -3.44
CA GLU A 66 16.89 -4.94 -4.74
C GLU A 66 17.68 -6.19 -5.15
N LYS A 67 18.17 -6.96 -4.18
CA LYS A 67 18.87 -8.23 -4.44
C LYS A 67 17.92 -9.38 -4.76
N LYS A 68 16.72 -9.39 -4.16
CA LYS A 68 15.77 -10.51 -4.24
C LYS A 68 14.70 -10.35 -5.30
N VAL A 69 14.36 -9.11 -5.66
CA VAL A 69 13.27 -8.77 -6.58
C VAL A 69 13.85 -7.93 -7.72
N PRO A 70 14.28 -8.59 -8.82
CA PRO A 70 14.87 -7.90 -9.97
C PRO A 70 13.96 -6.77 -10.49
N GLY A 71 14.59 -5.69 -10.97
CA GLY A 71 13.87 -4.52 -11.46
C GLY A 71 13.40 -3.54 -10.38
N THR A 72 13.29 -3.95 -9.11
CA THR A 72 13.01 -3.00 -8.02
C THR A 72 14.18 -2.01 -7.87
N ARG A 73 13.86 -0.74 -7.66
CA ARG A 73 14.82 0.35 -7.49
C ARG A 73 14.44 1.20 -6.28
N PHE A 74 15.46 1.69 -5.59
CA PHE A 74 15.31 2.72 -4.56
C PHE A 74 16.30 3.88 -4.78
N ASN A 75 15.82 5.09 -4.53
CA ASN A 75 16.63 6.29 -4.45
C ASN A 75 17.08 6.50 -3.00
N TYR A 76 18.35 6.18 -2.73
CA TYR A 76 18.93 6.29 -1.40
C TYR A 76 19.20 7.73 -0.95
N ASP A 77 19.05 8.73 -1.83
CA ASP A 77 19.12 10.14 -1.43
C ASP A 77 18.02 10.51 -0.43
N PHE A 78 16.92 9.74 -0.37
CA PHE A 78 15.90 9.87 0.67
C PHE A 78 16.51 9.95 2.08
N TRP A 79 17.53 9.13 2.35
CA TRP A 79 18.12 9.04 3.68
C TRP A 79 18.98 10.24 4.06
N SER A 80 19.44 11.05 3.09
CA SER A 80 20.25 12.24 3.33
C SER A 80 19.48 13.55 3.11
N ARG A 81 18.41 13.52 2.31
CA ARG A 81 17.61 14.69 1.95
C ARG A 81 16.33 14.86 2.75
N CYS A 82 15.88 13.82 3.46
CA CYS A 82 14.65 13.85 4.25
C CYS A 82 14.93 13.62 5.73
N ASP A 83 13.96 14.08 6.54
CA ASP A 83 13.85 13.81 7.96
C ASP A 83 12.75 12.76 8.21
N PRO A 84 13.06 11.46 8.00
CA PRO A 84 12.04 10.42 7.97
C PRO A 84 11.43 10.21 9.35
N ARG A 85 10.12 9.98 9.37
CA ARG A 85 9.36 9.62 10.56
C ARG A 85 8.77 8.22 10.40
N ARG A 86 8.68 7.47 11.50
CA ARG A 86 8.00 6.16 11.47
C ARG A 86 6.50 6.37 11.58
N SER A 87 5.91 6.98 10.56
CA SER A 87 4.50 7.33 10.50
C SER A 87 3.94 7.13 9.10
N THR A 88 3.00 6.19 8.97
CA THR A 88 2.43 5.77 7.67
C THR A 88 0.94 6.06 7.55
N TYR A 89 0.27 6.33 8.67
CA TYR A 89 -1.15 6.68 8.69
C TYR A 89 -1.48 7.92 7.83
N PRO A 90 -0.65 8.98 7.76
CA PRO A 90 -0.92 10.10 6.86
C PRO A 90 -1.00 9.65 5.39
N ALA A 91 -0.07 8.81 4.93
CA ALA A 91 -0.08 8.26 3.59
C ALA A 91 -1.29 7.34 3.33
N CYS A 92 -1.72 6.56 4.34
CA CYS A 92 -2.95 5.78 4.24
C CYS A 92 -4.19 6.67 4.12
N ARG A 93 -4.31 7.70 4.97
CA ARG A 93 -5.41 8.68 4.90
C ARG A 93 -5.42 9.43 3.56
N ALA A 94 -4.27 9.73 2.97
CA ALA A 94 -4.20 10.33 1.64
C ALA A 94 -4.82 9.43 0.54
N VAL A 95 -4.62 8.12 0.62
CA VAL A 95 -5.27 7.17 -0.31
C VAL A 95 -6.80 7.20 -0.15
N ILE A 96 -7.29 7.17 1.09
CA ILE A 96 -8.73 7.26 1.37
C ILE A 96 -9.31 8.61 0.90
N ALA A 97 -8.65 9.72 1.22
CA ALA A 97 -9.08 11.05 0.80
C ALA A 97 -9.16 11.18 -0.73
N ALA A 98 -8.20 10.60 -1.47
CA ALA A 98 -8.24 10.55 -2.92
C ALA A 98 -9.43 9.70 -3.44
N LYS A 99 -9.59 8.49 -2.89
CA LYS A 99 -10.70 7.56 -3.21
C LYS A 99 -12.08 8.18 -2.96
N ASN A 100 -12.23 8.94 -1.88
CA ASN A 100 -13.49 9.60 -1.51
C ASN A 100 -13.87 10.74 -2.47
N GLN A 101 -12.91 11.28 -3.23
CA GLN A 101 -13.21 12.19 -4.34
C GLN A 101 -13.53 11.44 -5.63
N ASN A 102 -12.75 10.40 -5.93
CA ASN A 102 -12.96 9.54 -7.09
C ASN A 102 -12.39 8.14 -6.80
N PRO A 103 -13.22 7.07 -6.76
CA PRO A 103 -12.75 5.72 -6.48
C PRO A 103 -11.65 5.22 -7.43
N MET A 104 -11.61 5.73 -8.67
CA MET A 104 -10.58 5.38 -9.66
C MET A 104 -9.18 5.92 -9.30
N LEU A 105 -9.08 6.84 -8.32
CA LEU A 105 -7.81 7.43 -7.91
C LEU A 105 -7.16 6.74 -6.71
N GLU A 106 -7.77 5.67 -6.15
CA GLU A 106 -7.17 4.88 -5.08
C GLU A 106 -5.79 4.33 -5.50
N ASP A 107 -5.73 3.57 -6.59
CA ASP A 107 -4.46 3.01 -7.10
C ASP A 107 -3.50 4.10 -7.58
N ALA A 108 -4.02 5.19 -8.17
CA ALA A 108 -3.19 6.30 -8.63
C ALA A 108 -2.47 7.02 -7.48
N MET A 109 -3.17 7.23 -6.36
CA MET A 109 -2.57 7.83 -5.16
C MET A 109 -1.55 6.90 -4.50
N ILE A 110 -1.83 5.58 -4.45
CA ILE A 110 -0.87 4.58 -3.96
C ILE A 110 0.43 4.65 -4.77
N GLN A 111 0.33 4.63 -6.11
CA GLN A 111 1.50 4.72 -6.99
C GLN A 111 2.24 6.05 -6.82
N ALA A 112 1.51 7.17 -6.74
CA ALA A 112 2.11 8.49 -6.58
C ALA A 112 2.93 8.56 -5.27
N ILE A 113 2.40 8.04 -4.17
CA ILE A 113 3.09 7.96 -2.87
C ILE A 113 4.33 7.06 -2.97
N GLN A 114 4.19 5.87 -3.57
CA GLN A 114 5.31 4.94 -3.73
C GLN A 114 6.44 5.54 -4.57
N HIS A 115 6.13 6.19 -5.70
CA HIS A 115 7.12 6.87 -6.52
C HIS A 115 7.76 8.06 -5.78
N ALA A 116 6.97 8.87 -5.08
CA ALA A 116 7.48 9.97 -4.26
C ALA A 116 8.52 9.46 -3.25
N TYR A 117 8.19 8.39 -2.54
CA TYR A 117 9.04 7.81 -1.52
C TYR A 117 10.28 7.13 -2.09
N TYR A 118 10.07 6.15 -2.96
CA TYR A 118 11.11 5.21 -3.33
C TYR A 118 11.96 5.68 -4.50
N LEU A 119 11.47 6.58 -5.35
CA LEU A 119 12.23 7.04 -6.53
C LEU A 119 12.61 8.52 -6.45
N ASN A 120 11.78 9.35 -5.83
CA ASN A 120 11.96 10.81 -5.87
C ASN A 120 12.54 11.40 -4.59
N ALA A 121 12.86 10.57 -3.58
CA ALA A 121 13.39 11.02 -2.29
C ALA A 121 12.51 12.11 -1.64
N ARG A 122 11.20 11.87 -1.61
CA ARG A 122 10.19 12.73 -0.95
C ARG A 122 9.52 11.94 0.17
N ASN A 123 9.29 12.57 1.32
CA ASN A 123 8.80 11.88 2.51
C ASN A 123 7.26 11.89 2.59
N PRO A 124 6.57 10.76 2.42
CA PRO A 124 5.10 10.72 2.46
C PRO A 124 4.50 10.81 3.87
N SER A 125 5.32 10.91 4.91
CA SER A 125 4.84 11.30 6.24
C SER A 125 4.56 12.80 6.34
N ASP A 126 5.03 13.62 5.37
CA ASP A 126 4.81 15.06 5.33
C ASP A 126 3.55 15.40 4.52
N ASP A 127 2.61 16.13 5.14
CA ASP A 127 1.35 16.52 4.50
C ASP A 127 1.57 17.30 3.21
N GLU A 128 2.57 18.19 3.17
CA GLU A 128 2.89 18.99 1.98
C GLU A 128 3.21 18.11 0.77
N ILE A 129 3.88 16.97 1.00
CA ILE A 129 4.16 16.00 -0.05
C ILE A 129 2.86 15.36 -0.52
N LEU A 130 2.00 14.91 0.40
CA LEU A 130 0.72 14.28 0.06
C LEU A 130 -0.22 15.24 -0.69
N ILE A 131 -0.26 16.50 -0.28
CA ILE A 131 -1.05 17.57 -0.90
C ILE A 131 -0.54 17.87 -2.32
N ASP A 132 0.77 17.92 -2.53
CA ASP A 132 1.35 18.10 -3.88
C ASP A 132 1.05 16.90 -4.79
N LEU A 133 1.08 15.67 -4.26
CA LEU A 133 0.65 14.50 -5.03
C LEU A 133 -0.84 14.59 -5.39
N ALA A 134 -1.70 15.02 -4.47
CA ALA A 134 -3.11 15.23 -4.76
C ALA A 134 -3.34 16.27 -5.87
N TYR A 135 -2.60 17.37 -5.84
CA TYR A 135 -2.60 18.37 -6.90
C TYR A 135 -2.18 17.76 -8.25
N SER A 136 -1.11 16.96 -8.28
CA SER A 136 -0.63 16.29 -9.50
C SER A 136 -1.66 15.33 -10.11
N LEU A 137 -2.54 14.76 -9.27
CA LEU A 137 -3.63 13.87 -9.67
C LEU A 137 -4.93 14.62 -10.00
N SER A 138 -4.89 15.96 -10.08
CA SER A 138 -6.05 16.81 -10.38
C SER A 138 -7.22 16.65 -9.40
N LEU A 139 -6.93 16.34 -8.13
CA LEU A 139 -7.92 16.35 -7.05
C LEU A 139 -8.29 17.79 -6.66
N ASP A 140 -9.47 17.96 -6.04
CA ASP A 140 -9.76 19.19 -5.31
C ASP A 140 -8.85 19.23 -4.07
N VAL A 141 -7.81 20.05 -4.17
CA VAL A 141 -6.79 20.20 -3.12
C VAL A 141 -7.36 20.77 -1.83
N SER A 142 -8.35 21.66 -1.90
CA SER A 142 -8.96 22.25 -0.71
C SER A 142 -9.76 21.20 0.05
N ARG A 143 -10.56 20.41 -0.68
CA ARG A 143 -11.25 19.26 -0.11
C ARG A 143 -10.26 18.21 0.43
N PHE A 144 -9.22 17.89 -0.34
CA PHE A 144 -8.22 16.91 0.06
C PHE A 144 -7.52 17.27 1.38
N LYS A 145 -7.14 18.54 1.56
CA LYS A 145 -6.53 19.03 2.82
C LYS A 145 -7.45 18.82 4.02
N ASN A 146 -8.75 19.07 3.85
CA ASN A 146 -9.74 18.84 4.91
C ASN A 146 -9.90 17.35 5.19
N ASP A 147 -10.02 16.53 4.13
CA ASP A 147 -10.25 15.09 4.23
C ASP A 147 -9.02 14.36 4.81
N LEU A 148 -7.79 14.82 4.54
CA LEU A 148 -6.54 14.20 5.02
C LEU A 148 -6.48 14.06 6.55
N HIS A 149 -7.05 15.03 7.27
CA HIS A 149 -7.15 15.05 8.74
C HIS A 149 -8.59 14.90 9.24
N GLY A 150 -9.52 14.59 8.33
CA GLY A 150 -10.93 14.43 8.65
C GLY A 150 -11.20 13.24 9.56
N ALA A 151 -12.15 13.40 10.48
CA ALA A 151 -12.55 12.33 11.39
C ALA A 151 -13.11 11.10 10.65
N ASP A 152 -13.83 11.31 9.54
CA ASP A 152 -14.39 10.24 8.73
C ASP A 152 -13.28 9.42 8.05
N THR A 153 -12.29 10.09 7.43
CA THR A 153 -11.11 9.44 6.84
C THR A 153 -10.32 8.64 7.88
N GLN A 154 -10.15 9.20 9.09
CA GLN A 154 -9.50 8.49 10.20
C GLN A 154 -10.31 7.28 10.65
N ALA A 155 -11.64 7.40 10.76
CA ALA A 155 -12.51 6.30 11.14
C ALA A 155 -12.51 5.17 10.10
N GLU A 156 -12.49 5.52 8.82
CA GLU A 156 -12.36 4.60 7.69
C GLU A 156 -11.02 3.84 7.74
N LEU A 157 -9.90 4.55 7.90
CA LEU A 157 -8.58 3.93 8.07
C LEU A 157 -8.57 2.93 9.22
N MET A 158 -9.07 3.33 10.39
CA MET A 158 -9.12 2.45 11.55
C MET A 158 -10.06 1.25 11.32
N SER A 159 -11.09 1.40 10.50
CA SER A 159 -11.97 0.31 10.08
C SER A 159 -11.26 -0.69 9.18
N GLU A 160 -10.52 -0.21 8.18
CA GLU A 160 -9.73 -1.07 7.27
C GLU A 160 -8.64 -1.83 8.01
N ILE A 161 -7.90 -1.17 8.91
CA ILE A 161 -6.86 -1.80 9.75
C ILE A 161 -7.46 -2.92 10.60
N ARG A 162 -8.60 -2.65 11.29
CA ARG A 162 -9.30 -3.67 12.08
C ARG A 162 -9.78 -4.82 11.21
N THR A 163 -10.31 -4.53 10.03
CA THR A 163 -10.80 -5.55 9.09
C THR A 163 -9.66 -6.45 8.63
N ALA A 164 -8.54 -5.88 8.19
CA ALA A 164 -7.34 -6.64 7.80
C ALA A 164 -6.83 -7.52 8.94
N SER A 165 -6.78 -6.99 10.17
CA SER A 165 -6.39 -7.76 11.36
C SER A 165 -7.37 -8.91 11.66
N ASN A 166 -8.68 -8.66 11.60
CA ASN A 166 -9.71 -9.68 11.86
C ASN A 166 -9.71 -10.81 10.83
N MET A 167 -9.29 -10.50 9.60
CA MET A 167 -9.08 -11.49 8.54
C MET A 167 -7.77 -12.29 8.70
N GLY A 168 -6.96 -12.00 9.72
CA GLY A 168 -5.72 -12.72 10.00
C GLY A 168 -4.49 -12.18 9.25
N CYS A 169 -4.53 -10.95 8.74
CA CYS A 169 -3.36 -10.33 8.11
C CYS A 169 -2.25 -10.10 9.15
N THR A 170 -1.10 -10.74 8.95
CA THR A 170 0.06 -10.65 9.86
C THR A 170 1.25 -9.88 9.28
N GLY A 171 1.16 -9.41 8.04
CA GLY A 171 2.20 -8.65 7.37
C GLY A 171 1.75 -8.10 6.02
N PHE A 172 2.55 -7.21 5.45
CA PHE A 172 2.24 -6.55 4.17
C PHE A 172 3.35 -6.78 3.14
N PRO A 173 3.00 -7.00 1.86
CA PRO A 173 1.64 -7.20 1.34
C PRO A 173 1.01 -8.50 1.86
N GLY A 174 -0.33 -8.50 1.94
CA GLY A 174 -1.13 -9.68 2.24
C GLY A 174 -2.21 -9.88 1.17
N LEU A 175 -2.46 -11.14 0.78
CA LEU A 175 -3.56 -11.50 -0.10
C LEU A 175 -4.45 -12.52 0.60
N ILE A 176 -5.74 -12.21 0.72
CA ILE A 176 -6.74 -13.12 1.29
C ILE A 176 -7.93 -13.22 0.34
N LEU A 177 -8.26 -14.43 -0.05
CA LEU A 177 -9.43 -14.74 -0.84
C LEU A 177 -10.60 -15.05 0.08
N GLU A 178 -11.71 -14.34 -0.11
CA GLU A 178 -13.01 -14.67 0.45
C GLU A 178 -13.86 -15.35 -0.62
N ASP A 179 -14.31 -16.58 -0.34
CA ASP A 179 -15.29 -17.28 -1.15
C ASP A 179 -16.36 -17.92 -0.25
N ARG A 180 -17.63 -17.56 -0.49
CA ARG A 180 -18.80 -18.07 0.26
C ARG A 180 -18.63 -17.98 1.80
N GLY A 181 -17.99 -16.91 2.29
CA GLY A 181 -17.74 -16.66 3.71
C GLY A 181 -16.50 -17.36 4.30
N ALA A 182 -15.78 -18.16 3.51
CA ALA A 182 -14.51 -18.75 3.91
C ALA A 182 -13.34 -17.87 3.46
N PHE A 183 -12.39 -17.63 4.38
CA PHE A 183 -11.17 -16.85 4.12
C PHE A 183 -9.96 -17.77 3.93
N ARG A 184 -9.16 -17.52 2.90
CA ARG A 184 -7.94 -18.27 2.61
C ARG A 184 -6.80 -17.34 2.22
N HIS A 185 -5.66 -17.49 2.88
CA HIS A 185 -4.44 -16.78 2.51
C HIS A 185 -3.93 -17.26 1.16
N ILE A 186 -3.57 -16.31 0.30
CA ILE A 186 -2.86 -16.57 -0.95
C ILE A 186 -1.39 -16.30 -0.72
N ARG A 187 -0.56 -17.32 -0.99
CA ARG A 187 0.89 -17.18 -0.88
C ARG A 187 1.39 -16.25 -1.99
N ILE A 188 2.15 -15.23 -1.60
CA ILE A 188 2.77 -14.26 -2.49
C ILE A 188 4.13 -14.78 -2.97
N ASP A 189 4.35 -14.66 -4.28
CA ASP A 189 5.67 -14.74 -4.92
C ASP A 189 5.97 -13.37 -5.54
N TYR A 190 7.20 -12.87 -5.34
CA TYR A 190 7.61 -11.54 -5.81
C TYR A 190 8.23 -11.57 -7.21
N SER A 191 8.33 -12.76 -7.82
CA SER A 191 8.99 -12.97 -9.11
C SER A 191 8.08 -13.59 -10.17
N ASP A 192 6.97 -14.23 -9.78
CA ASP A 192 6.08 -14.93 -10.70
C ASP A 192 4.61 -14.88 -10.24
N ALA A 193 3.73 -14.32 -11.09
CA ALA A 193 2.28 -14.27 -10.88
C ALA A 193 1.63 -15.67 -10.88
N GLY A 194 2.23 -16.66 -11.54
CA GLY A 194 1.65 -17.98 -11.81
C GLY A 194 1.23 -18.72 -10.54
N MET A 195 2.03 -18.68 -9.48
CA MET A 195 1.68 -19.31 -8.20
C MET A 195 0.41 -18.72 -7.59
N MET A 196 0.23 -17.40 -7.65
CA MET A 196 -0.97 -16.75 -7.13
C MET A 196 -2.18 -17.06 -8.00
N LEU A 197 -2.03 -16.98 -9.33
CA LEU A 197 -3.11 -17.29 -10.29
C LEU A 197 -3.62 -18.73 -10.17
N GLN A 198 -2.72 -19.70 -9.95
CA GLN A 198 -3.10 -21.09 -9.69
C GLN A 198 -3.93 -21.23 -8.40
N GLN A 199 -3.52 -20.55 -7.33
CA GLN A 199 -4.29 -20.53 -6.08
C GLN A 199 -5.67 -19.91 -6.29
N LEU A 200 -5.78 -18.81 -7.03
CA LEU A 200 -7.07 -18.15 -7.32
C LEU A 200 -8.00 -19.03 -8.18
N SER A 201 -7.46 -19.73 -9.17
CA SER A 201 -8.24 -20.58 -10.10
C SER A 201 -8.79 -21.85 -9.44
N SER A 202 -8.09 -22.39 -8.43
CA SER A 202 -8.50 -23.62 -7.72
C SER A 202 -9.87 -23.54 -7.01
N VAL A 203 -10.45 -22.34 -6.87
CA VAL A 203 -11.74 -22.10 -6.22
C VAL A 203 -12.92 -22.24 -7.18
N GLN A 204 -12.70 -22.05 -8.49
CA GLN A 204 -13.76 -22.18 -9.48
C GLN A 204 -14.06 -23.64 -9.86
N ALA A 205 -13.20 -24.58 -9.47
CA ALA A 205 -13.33 -26.01 -9.79
C ALA A 205 -14.16 -26.81 -8.76
N LEU A 206 -14.80 -26.14 -7.80
CA LEU A 206 -15.61 -26.72 -6.70
C LEU A 206 -17.01 -26.09 -6.64
#